data_AF-A0A7J9YBM3-F1
#
_entry.id   AF-A0A7J9YBM3-F1
#
_cell.length_a   1.000
_cell.length_b   1.000
_cell.length_c   1.000
_cell.angle_alpha   90.00
_cell.angle_beta   90.00
_cell.angle_gamma   90.00
#
_symmetry.space_group_name_H-M   'P 1'
#
loop_
_entity.id
_entity.type
_entity.pdbx_description
1 polymer ?
#
loop_
_entity_poly.entity_id
_entity_poly.type
_entity_poly.pdbx_seq_one_letter_code
_entity_poly.pdbx_strand_id
1 'polypeptide(L)' 'MTAARDELKRELGDIGAIETLTDDQAVALLTAFNGARRRQAAILTAARDEALRHVPRLLRGSVRRVLGA' A
#
# COMPACT_ATOMS: atom_id res chain seq x y z
N MET A 1 18.40 -5.32 -14.50
CA MET A 1 17.90 -5.40 -13.10
C MET A 1 17.66 -4.02 -12.46
N THR A 2 17.74 -2.92 -13.23
CA THR A 2 17.47 -1.52 -12.81
C THR A 2 16.01 -1.25 -12.42
N ALA A 3 15.06 -1.96 -13.05
CA ALA A 3 13.62 -1.77 -12.85
C ALA A 3 13.16 -1.88 -11.38
N ALA A 4 13.78 -2.76 -10.58
CA ALA A 4 13.41 -2.93 -9.18
C ALA A 4 13.78 -1.70 -8.33
N ARG A 5 14.96 -1.11 -8.57
CA ARG A 5 15.36 0.15 -7.93
C ARG A 5 14.48 1.31 -8.39
N ASP A 6 14.18 1.39 -9.68
CA ASP A 6 13.33 2.47 -10.22
C ASP A 6 11.92 2.45 -9.63
N GLU A 7 11.36 1.25 -9.40
CA GLU A 7 10.08 1.09 -8.71
C GLU A 7 10.17 1.49 -7.23
N LEU A 8 11.20 1.03 -6.52
CA LEU A 8 11.43 1.44 -5.13
C LEU A 8 11.61 2.95 -4.98
N LYS A 9 12.31 3.60 -5.89
CA LYS A 9 12.48 5.06 -5.90
C LYS A 9 11.17 5.81 -6.15
N ARG A 10 10.30 5.29 -7.01
CA ARG A 10 8.97 5.88 -7.23
C ARG A 10 8.10 5.81 -5.98
N GLU A 11 8.19 4.72 -5.22
CA GLU A 11 7.34 4.48 -4.05
C GLU A 11 7.90 5.10 -2.76
N LEU A 12 9.22 5.06 -2.55
CA LEU A 12 9.89 5.52 -1.33
C LEU A 12 10.54 6.89 -1.48
N GLY A 13 10.59 7.43 -2.70
CA GLY A 13 11.39 8.60 -3.04
C GLY A 13 12.86 8.25 -3.30
N ASP A 14 13.62 9.26 -3.72
CA ASP A 14 15.04 9.11 -4.04
C ASP A 14 15.91 9.15 -2.78
N ILE A 15 15.85 8.06 -2.01
CA ILE A 15 16.72 7.86 -0.86
C ILE A 15 18.00 7.18 -1.30
N GLY A 16 19.15 7.79 -0.99
CA GLY A 16 20.47 7.32 -1.44
C GLY A 16 20.81 5.88 -1.05
N ALA A 17 20.17 5.34 -0.01
CA ALA A 17 20.34 3.95 0.40
C ALA A 17 19.86 2.93 -0.66
N ILE A 18 18.88 3.27 -1.51
CA ILE A 18 18.40 2.35 -2.58
C ILE A 18 19.51 2.08 -3.61
N GLU A 19 20.38 3.07 -3.88
CA GLU A 19 21.47 2.93 -4.84
C GLU A 19 22.59 2.00 -4.35
N THR A 20 22.71 1.87 -3.03
CA THR A 20 23.72 0.99 -2.42
C THR A 20 23.34 -0.49 -2.43
N LEU A 21 22.09 -0.81 -2.78
CA LEU A 21 21.59 -2.18 -2.81
C LEU A 21 22.17 -2.93 -4.01
N THR A 22 22.55 -4.19 -3.79
CA THR A 22 22.75 -5.12 -4.91
C THR A 22 21.42 -5.36 -5.62
N ASP A 23 21.47 -5.87 -6.85
CA ASP A 23 20.24 -6.12 -7.61
C ASP A 23 19.31 -7.13 -6.90
N ASP A 24 19.88 -8.19 -6.30
CA ASP A 24 19.12 -9.19 -5.53
C ASP A 24 18.48 -8.57 -4.28
N GLN A 25 19.19 -7.68 -3.59
CA GLN A 25 18.66 -6.95 -2.44
C GLN A 25 17.52 -6.02 -2.84
N ALA A 26 17.64 -5.34 -3.99
CA ALA A 26 16.58 -4.48 -4.52
C ALA A 26 15.32 -5.30 -4.86
N VAL A 27 15.46 -6.47 -5.47
CA VAL A 27 14.34 -7.37 -5.76
C VAL A 27 13.68 -7.90 -4.48
N ALA A 28 14.48 -8.31 -3.50
CA ALA A 28 13.98 -8.79 -2.21
C ALA A 28 13.23 -7.68 -1.46
N LEU A 29 13.78 -6.47 -1.43
CA LEU A 29 13.14 -5.31 -0.81
C LEU A 29 11.83 -4.94 -1.50
N LEU A 30 11.82 -4.90 -2.84
CA LEU A 30 10.60 -4.62 -3.61
C LEU A 30 9.52 -5.66 -3.34
N THR A 31 9.89 -6.94 -3.26
CA THR A 31 8.95 -8.03 -2.94
C THR A 31 8.36 -7.86 -1.54
N ALA A 32 9.21 -7.56 -0.55
CA ALA A 32 8.78 -7.31 0.82
C ALA A 32 7.87 -6.07 0.94
N PHE A 33 8.23 -4.98 0.26
CA PHE A 33 7.47 -3.74 0.19
C PHE A 33 6.08 -3.98 -0.40
N ASN A 34 5.99 -4.62 -1.57
CA ASN A 34 4.74 -4.95 -2.21
C ASN A 34 3.87 -5.88 -1.34
N GLY A 35 4.49 -6.82 -0.63
CA GLY A 35 3.82 -7.65 0.36
C GLY A 35 3.23 -6.83 1.52
N ALA A 36 4.01 -5.90 2.07
CA ALA A 36 3.56 -5.02 3.15
C ALA A 36 2.41 -4.11 2.71
N ARG A 37 2.51 -3.51 1.51
CA ARG A 37 1.47 -2.65 0.93
C ARG A 37 0.14 -3.39 0.77
N ARG A 38 0.16 -4.62 0.27
CA ARG A 38 -1.05 -5.46 0.17
C ARG A 38 -1.68 -5.74 1.54
N ARG A 39 -0.87 -6.05 2.55
CA ARG A 39 -1.36 -6.27 3.93
C ARG A 39 -1.95 -5.00 4.53
N GLN A 40 -1.30 -3.85 4.36
CA GLN A 40 -1.81 -2.56 4.84
C GLN A 40 -3.15 -2.21 4.18
N ALA A 41 -3.27 -2.38 2.86
CA ALA A 41 -4.51 -2.16 2.14
C ALA A 41 -5.66 -3.06 2.67
N ALA A 42 -5.36 -4.32 2.97
CA ALA A 42 -6.34 -5.24 3.55
C ALA A 42 -6.76 -4.81 4.97
N ILE A 43 -5.81 -4.39 5.81
CA ILE A 43 -6.09 -3.90 7.17
C ILE A 43 -6.96 -2.63 7.13
N LEU A 44 -6.62 -1.66 6.27
CA LEU A 44 -7.40 -0.43 6.11
C LEU A 44 -8.81 -0.71 5.59
N THR A 45 -8.94 -1.66 4.65
CA THR A 45 -10.25 -2.09 4.14
C THR A 45 -11.10 -2.71 5.25
N ALA A 46 -10.51 -3.59 6.07
CA ALA A 46 -11.21 -4.21 7.19
C ALA A 46 -11.62 -3.18 8.25
N ALA A 47 -10.73 -2.25 8.60
CA ALA A 47 -11.02 -1.17 9.54
C ALA A 47 -12.14 -0.24 9.04
N ARG A 48 -12.15 0.08 7.74
CA ARG A 48 -13.23 0.83 7.09
C ARG A 48 -14.55 0.08 7.16
N ASP A 49 -14.56 -1.21 6.83
CA ASP A 49 -15.77 -2.01 6.84
C ASP A 49 -16.33 -2.20 8.26
N GLU A 50 -15.47 -2.29 9.28
CA GLU A 50 -15.85 -2.21 10.69
C GLU A 50 -16.49 -0.86 11.02
N ALA A 51 -15.85 0.26 10.68
CA ALA A 51 -16.39 1.58 10.95
C ALA A 51 -17.80 1.79 10.33
N LEU A 52 -18.02 1.25 9.13
CA LEU A 52 -19.33 1.29 8.46
C LEU A 52 -20.41 0.46 9.17
N ARG A 53 -20.06 -0.52 10.02
CA ARG A 53 -21.06 -1.25 10.82
C ARG A 53 -21.80 -0.32 11.77
N HIS A 54 -21.14 0.72 12.28
CA HIS A 54 -21.74 1.74 13.14
C HIS A 54 -22.59 2.76 12.38
N VAL A 55 -22.52 2.78 11.04
CA VAL A 55 -23.35 3.66 10.20
C VAL A 55 -24.72 2.99 9.95
N PRO A 56 -25.84 3.74 10.04
CA PRO A 56 -27.16 3.23 9.66
C PRO A 56 -27.16 2.64 8.24
N ARG A 57 -27.80 1.47 8.07
CA ARG A 57 -27.75 0.70 6.80
C ARG A 57 -28.08 1.53 5.56
N LEU A 58 -29.05 2.45 5.67
CA LEU A 58 -29.49 3.32 4.58
C LEU A 58 -28.40 4.32 4.12
N LEU A 59 -27.49 4.71 5.02
CA LEU A 59 -26.44 5.70 4.75
C LEU A 59 -25.10 5.07 4.35
N ARG A 60 -24.90 3.77 4.60
CA ARG A 60 -23.61 3.09 4.34
C ARG A 60 -23.13 3.24 2.90
N GLY A 61 -24.04 3.18 1.92
CA GLY A 61 -23.69 3.34 0.50
C GLY A 61 -23.18 4.74 0.17
N SER A 62 -23.86 5.77 0.70
CA SER A 62 -23.43 7.17 0.53
C SER A 62 -22.09 7.44 1.22
N VAL A 63 -21.91 6.92 2.44
CA VAL A 63 -20.64 7.05 3.18
C VAL A 63 -19.50 6.33 2.46
N ARG A 64 -19.73 5.13 1.91
CA ARG A 64 -18.74 4.43 1.07
C ARG A 64 -18.29 5.28 -0.11
N ARG A 65 -19.25 5.87 -0.83
CA ARG A 65 -18.98 6.68 -2.02
C ARG A 65 -18.16 7.94 -1.69
N VAL A 66 -18.43 8.59 -0.56
CA VAL A 66 -17.63 9.75 -0.08
C VAL A 66 -16.20 9.34 0.29
N LEU A 67 -16.03 8.15 0.87
CA LEU A 67 -14.71 7.62 1.24
C LEU A 67 -13.91 7.04 0.06
N GLY A 68 -14.40 7.16 -1.18
CA GLY A 68 -13.71 6.67 -2.38
C GLY A 68 -13.68 5.14 -2.51
N ALA A 69 -14.69 4.46 -1.95
CA ALA A 69 -14.87 3.01 -2.02
C ALA A 69 -15.82 2.58 -3.15
#